data_AF-F2B0M4-F1
#
_entry.id   AF-F2B0M4-F1
#
_cell.length_a   1.000
_cell.length_b   1.000
_cell.length_c   1.000
_cell.angle_alpha   90.00
_cell.angle_beta   90.00
_cell.angle_gamma   90.00
#
_symmetry.space_group_name_H-M   'P 1'
#
loop_
_entity.id
_entity.type
_entity.pdbx_description
1 polymer ?
#
loop_
_entity_poly.entity_id
_entity_poly.type
_entity_poly.pdbx_seq_one_letter_code
_entity_poly.pdbx_strand_id
1 'polypeptide(L)'
;MDPNPDSNGVYAVTLGVWKDGQLLPLPGMRATMPRQDWVSLQIPLQDIWEPTLRCLPTAQRERLESPEFFSQVQREVAKRILRIRDAEPSQAIKT
;
A
#
# COMPACT_ATOMS: atom_id res chain seq x y z
N MET A 1 -3.17 8.41 -9.95
CA MET A 1 -4.17 7.79 -9.05
C MET A 1 -4.46 8.79 -7.96
N ASP A 2 -5.73 9.08 -7.74
CA ASP A 2 -6.18 9.93 -6.65
C ASP A 2 -5.78 9.26 -5.32
N PRO A 3 -5.05 9.94 -4.42
CA PRO A 3 -4.68 9.36 -3.12
C PRO A 3 -5.87 9.23 -2.17
N ASN A 4 -7.03 9.78 -2.56
CA ASN A 4 -8.23 9.76 -1.75
C ASN A 4 -8.87 8.37 -1.75
N PRO A 5 -9.49 7.98 -0.62
CA PRO A 5 -10.19 6.71 -0.54
C PRO A 5 -11.41 6.72 -1.47
N ASP A 6 -11.86 5.52 -1.85
CA ASP A 6 -13.14 5.36 -2.54
C ASP A 6 -14.33 5.75 -1.63
N SER A 7 -15.54 5.71 -2.18
CA SER A 7 -16.77 6.03 -1.43
C SER A 7 -17.02 5.15 -0.19
N ASN A 8 -16.27 4.06 -0.02
CA ASN A 8 -16.33 3.16 1.14
C ASN A 8 -15.18 3.40 2.14
N GLY A 9 -14.36 4.44 1.94
CA GLY A 9 -13.21 4.72 2.80
C GLY A 9 -12.02 3.78 2.56
N VAL A 10 -11.97 3.12 1.39
CA VAL A 10 -10.90 2.19 1.04
C VAL A 10 -9.85 2.88 0.18
N TYR A 11 -8.60 2.81 0.61
CA TYR A 11 -7.44 3.27 -0.15
C TYR A 11 -6.88 2.12 -0.98
N ALA A 12 -6.86 2.28 -2.29
CA ALA A 12 -6.17 1.37 -3.18
C ALA A 12 -4.65 1.62 -3.09
N VAL A 13 -3.89 0.60 -2.69
CA VAL A 13 -2.44 0.68 -2.51
C VAL A 13 -1.75 -0.20 -3.54
N THR A 14 -0.81 0.40 -4.28
CA THR A 14 0.09 -0.32 -5.19
C THR A 14 1.51 -0.10 -4.72
N LEU A 15 2.23 -1.18 -4.43
CA LEU A 15 3.66 -1.09 -4.15
C LEU A 15 4.42 -1.07 -5.48
N GLY A 16 5.52 -0.34 -5.53
CA GLY A 16 6.44 -0.36 -6.67
C GLY A 16 7.74 -1.03 -6.26
N VAL A 17 8.20 -2.00 -7.04
CA VAL A 17 9.48 -2.68 -6.86
C VAL A 17 10.39 -2.35 -8.03
N TRP A 18 11.61 -1.89 -7.75
CA TRP A 18 12.59 -1.56 -8.77
C TRP A 18 13.29 -2.81 -9.30
N LYS A 19 13.43 -2.91 -10.62
CA LYS A 19 14.25 -3.90 -11.34
C LYS A 19 14.95 -3.19 -12.50
N ASP A 20 16.28 -3.19 -12.52
CA ASP A 20 17.09 -2.67 -13.64
C ASP A 20 16.66 -1.26 -14.14
N GLY A 21 16.31 -0.36 -13.21
CA GLY A 21 15.85 1.01 -13.54
C GLY A 21 14.38 1.09 -13.98
N GLN A 22 13.65 -0.02 -13.99
CA GLN A 22 12.21 -0.08 -14.23
C GLN A 22 11.45 -0.30 -12.91
N LEU A 23 10.36 0.45 -12.71
CA LEU A 23 9.45 0.24 -11.57
C LEU A 23 8.34 -0.74 -11.96
N LEU A 24 8.33 -1.91 -11.33
CA LEU A 24 7.30 -2.93 -11.52
C LEU A 24 6.22 -2.81 -10.42
N PRO A 25 4.93 -2.74 -10.79
CA PRO A 25 3.85 -2.62 -9.81
C PRO A 25 3.49 -3.97 -9.17
N LEU A 26 3.19 -3.92 -7.88
CA LEU A 26 2.57 -4.98 -7.08
C LEU A 26 1.20 -4.47 -6.62
N PRO A 27 0.13 -4.72 -7.39
CA PRO A 27 -1.20 -4.17 -7.13
C PRO A 27 -1.97 -4.98 -6.07
N GLY A 28 -3.15 -4.48 -5.68
CA GLY A 28 -4.13 -5.26 -4.95
C GLY A 28 -4.11 -5.14 -3.43
N MET A 29 -3.20 -4.34 -2.86
CA MET A 29 -3.32 -3.98 -1.44
C MET A 29 -4.46 -3.01 -1.23
N ARG A 30 -5.13 -3.16 -0.09
CA ARG A 30 -6.23 -2.29 0.33
C ARG A 30 -5.98 -1.84 1.75
N ALA A 31 -5.96 -0.53 1.97
CA ALA A 31 -5.93 0.02 3.31
C ALA A 31 -7.31 0.59 3.66
N THR A 32 -7.76 0.35 4.88
CA THR A 32 -9.00 0.92 5.43
C THR A 32 -8.70 1.53 6.78
N MET A 33 -9.52 2.49 7.20
CA MET A 33 -9.37 3.16 8.50
C MET A 33 -10.68 3.03 9.29
N PRO A 34 -11.00 1.85 9.86
CA PRO A 34 -12.27 1.60 10.54
C PRO A 34 -12.43 2.40 11.84
N ARG A 35 -11.32 2.87 12.43
CA ARG A 35 -11.31 3.81 13.57
C ARG A 35 -10.32 4.93 13.27
N GLN A 36 -10.56 6.08 13.88
CA GLN A 36 -9.62 7.20 13.84
C GLN A 36 -8.23 6.71 14.29
N ASP A 37 -7.20 7.04 13.51
CA ASP A 37 -5.79 6.64 13.72
C ASP A 37 -5.47 5.14 13.58
N TRP A 38 -6.45 4.29 13.24
CA TRP A 38 -6.23 2.86 13.08
C TRP A 38 -6.33 2.42 11.63
N VAL A 39 -5.19 2.12 11.01
CA VAL A 39 -5.12 1.62 9.63
C VAL A 39 -5.10 0.10 9.63
N SER A 40 -6.06 -0.51 8.95
CA SER A 40 -6.06 -1.93 8.60
C SER A 40 -5.52 -2.09 7.18
N LEU A 41 -4.49 -2.93 7.00
CA LEU A 41 -3.91 -3.23 5.70
C LEU A 41 -4.24 -4.68 5.30
N GLN A 42 -4.88 -4.83 4.16
CA GLN A 42 -5.08 -6.11 3.49
C GLN A 42 -4.04 -6.27 2.39
N ILE A 43 -3.26 -7.34 2.49
CA ILE A 43 -2.27 -7.74 1.48
C ILE A 43 -2.93 -8.82 0.61
N PRO A 44 -2.84 -8.73 -0.73
CA PRO A 44 -3.43 -9.71 -1.63
C PRO A 44 -2.73 -11.07 -1.52
N LEU A 45 -3.38 -12.12 -2.03
CA LEU A 45 -2.76 -13.43 -2.17
C LEU A 45 -1.51 -13.34 -3.06
N GLN A 46 -0.50 -14.15 -2.75
CA GLN A 46 0.78 -14.15 -3.46
C GLN A 46 0.62 -14.38 -4.96
N ASP A 47 -0.38 -15.17 -5.39
CA ASP A 47 -0.67 -15.46 -6.80
C ASP A 47 -0.90 -14.19 -7.64
N ILE A 48 -1.38 -13.10 -7.03
CA ILE A 48 -1.57 -11.81 -7.72
C ILE A 48 -0.23 -11.16 -8.03
N TRP A 49 0.77 -11.34 -7.16
CA TRP A 49 2.12 -10.78 -7.33
C TRP A 49 3.07 -11.71 -8.07
N GLU A 50 2.77 -13.01 -8.09
CA GLU A 50 3.58 -14.06 -8.69
C GLU A 50 4.10 -13.73 -10.11
N PRO A 51 3.31 -13.17 -11.05
CA PRO A 51 3.81 -12.80 -12.37
C PRO A 51 4.93 -11.75 -12.30
N THR A 52 4.79 -10.75 -11.42
CA THR A 52 5.79 -9.69 -11.21
C THR A 52 7.00 -10.23 -10.44
N LEU A 53 6.77 -11.07 -9.42
CA LEU A 53 7.84 -11.66 -8.61
C LEU A 53 8.75 -12.58 -9.42
N ARG A 54 8.20 -13.33 -10.39
CA ARG A 54 8.99 -14.15 -11.32
C ARG A 54 9.93 -13.35 -12.20
N CYS A 55 9.63 -12.08 -12.44
CA CYS A 55 10.52 -11.21 -13.19
C CYS A 55 11.71 -10.73 -12.35
N LEU A 56 11.70 -10.89 -11.03
CA LEU A 56 12.74 -10.39 -10.14
C LEU A 56 13.88 -11.41 -9.94
N PRO A 57 15.12 -10.94 -9.69
CA PRO A 57 16.20 -11.82 -9.25
C PRO A 57 15.86 -12.57 -7.96
N THR A 58 16.37 -13.79 -7.80
CA THR A 58 16.09 -14.66 -6.64
C THR A 58 16.30 -13.95 -5.30
N ALA A 59 17.44 -13.28 -5.11
CA ALA A 59 17.74 -12.57 -3.86
C ALA A 59 16.75 -11.43 -3.55
N GLN A 60 16.16 -10.81 -4.58
CA GLN A 60 15.16 -9.76 -4.39
C GLN A 60 13.78 -10.35 -4.07
N ARG A 61 13.42 -11.45 -4.74
CA ARG A 61 12.19 -12.19 -4.47
C ARG A 61 12.16 -12.73 -3.04
N GLU A 62 13.25 -13.34 -2.57
CA GLU A 62 13.37 -13.85 -1.19
C GLU A 62 13.16 -12.74 -0.15
N ARG A 63 13.66 -11.52 -0.43
CA ARG A 63 13.43 -10.36 0.44
C ARG A 63 11.97 -9.93 0.47
N LEU A 64 11.23 -10.06 -0.63
CA LEU A 64 9.80 -9.71 -0.68
C LEU A 64 8.91 -10.78 -0.04
N GLU A 65 9.38 -12.03 0.01
CA GLU A 65 8.72 -13.14 0.71
C GLU A 65 9.01 -13.12 2.22
N SER A 66 9.91 -12.24 2.69
CA SER A 66 10.33 -12.20 4.08
C SER A 66 9.31 -11.51 5.00
N PRO A 67 9.15 -11.97 6.26
CA PRO A 67 8.28 -11.31 7.24
C PRO A 67 8.64 -9.84 7.50
N GLU A 68 9.92 -9.50 7.42
CA GLU A 68 10.43 -8.15 7.61
C GLU A 68 9.91 -7.20 6.53
N PHE A 69 9.79 -7.67 5.28
CA PHE A 69 9.22 -6.86 4.21
C PHE A 69 7.77 -6.50 4.50
N PHE A 70 6.93 -7.47 4.87
CA PHE A 70 5.53 -7.21 5.21
C PHE A 70 5.39 -6.26 6.40
N SER A 71 6.26 -6.39 7.40
CA SER A 71 6.31 -5.48 8.55
C SER A 71 6.67 -4.04 8.15
N GLN A 72 7.58 -3.88 7.19
CA GLN A 72 7.93 -2.56 6.62
C GLN A 72 6.77 -1.99 5.81
N VAL A 73 6.13 -2.80 4.96
CA VAL A 73 4.97 -2.39 4.16
C VAL A 73 3.84 -1.91 5.07
N GLN A 74 3.48 -2.67 6.10
CA GLN A 74 2.44 -2.28 7.06
C GLN A 74 2.74 -0.92 7.69
N ARG A 75 3.98 -0.72 8.15
CA ARG A 75 4.42 0.52 8.79
C ARG A 75 4.37 1.72 7.83
N GLU A 76 4.96 1.58 6.65
CA GLU A 76 5.10 2.70 5.72
C GLU A 76 3.77 3.05 5.03
N VAL A 77 2.94 2.05 4.72
CA VAL A 77 1.58 2.29 4.22
C VAL A 77 0.74 3.01 5.27
N ALA A 78 0.73 2.53 6.53
CA ALA A 78 -0.03 3.18 7.60
C ALA A 78 0.38 4.65 7.80
N LYS A 79 1.69 4.93 7.87
CA LYS A 79 2.21 6.30 7.96
C LYS A 79 1.72 7.19 6.82
N ARG A 80 1.72 6.67 5.60
CA ARG A 80 1.32 7.45 4.41
C ARG A 80 -0.17 7.75 4.42
N ILE A 81 -1.00 6.79 4.80
CA ILE A 81 -2.46 6.98 4.92
C ILE A 81 -2.79 8.03 5.98
N LEU A 82 -2.18 7.94 7.16
CA LEU A 82 -2.39 8.93 8.23
C LEU A 82 -1.98 10.34 7.79
N ARG A 83 -0.87 10.47 7.06
CA ARG A 83 -0.44 11.76 6.49
C ARG A 83 -1.41 12.31 5.45
N ILE A 84 -1.98 11.46 4.59
CA ILE A 84 -2.97 11.89 3.59
C ILE A 84 -4.19 12.46 4.31
N ARG A 85 -4.71 11.75 5.30
CA ARG A 85 -5.81 12.23 6.15
C ARG A 85 -5.47 13.57 6.83
N ASP A 86 -4.30 13.69 7.44
CA ASP A 86 -3.90 14.93 8.11
C ASP A 86 -3.72 16.11 7.15
N ALA A 87 -3.43 15.82 5.88
CA ALA A 87 -3.33 16.81 4.82
C ALA A 87 -4.69 17.15 4.20
N GLU A 88 -5.76 16.38 4.44
CA GLU A 88 -7.10 16.77 4.04
C GLU A 88 -7.50 18.01 4.86
N PRO A 89 -7.67 19.20 4.24
CA PRO A 89 -8.14 20.35 4.97
C PRO A 89 -9.53 19.97 5.48
N SER A 90 -9.73 20.03 6.80
CA SER A 90 -11.06 19.96 7.43
C SER A 90 -12.00 20.77 6.57
N GLN A 91 -12.90 20.10 5.85
CA GLN A 91 -13.92 20.80 5.08
C GLN A 91 -14.67 21.64 6.09
N ALA A 92 -14.38 22.94 6.05
CA ALA A 92 -14.98 23.94 6.90
C ALA A 92 -16.48 23.76 6.78
N ILE A 93 -17.10 23.40 7.89
CA ILE A 93 -18.54 23.44 8.07
C ILE A 93 -18.94 24.89 7.80
N LYS A 94 -19.39 25.18 6.58
CA LYS A 94 -20.15 26.38 6.28
C LYS A 94 -21.60 26.03 6.59
N THR A 95 -22.03 26.42 7.79
CA THR A 95 -23.43 26.66 8.10
C THR A 95 -23.53 27.93 8.91
#